data_AF-A0A5C4QDR2-F1
#
_entry.id   AF-A0A5C4QDR2-F1
#
_cell.length_a   1.000
_cell.length_b   1.000
_cell.length_c   1.000
_cell.angle_alpha   90.00
_cell.angle_beta   90.00
_cell.angle_gamma   90.00
#
_symmetry.space_group_name_H-M   'P 1'
#
loop_
_entity.id
_entity.type
_entity.pdbx_description
1 polymer ?
#
loop_
_entity_poly.entity_id
_entity_poly.type
_entity_poly.pdbx_seq_one_letter_code
_entity_poly.pdbx_strand_id
1 'polypeptide(L)'
;PNNTTHTPPKNDTEKIIHHIWTTILNNPHISTTDNFFHLGGHSLLATQVTTRIRQEFDTPLPLRTIFENPTITQLAKAVEDLIYEEISKLSPEEVQRILAAEQHM
;
A
#
# COMPACT_ATOMS: atom_id res chain seq x y z
N PRO A 1 -7.53 32.24 6.40
CA PRO A 1 -7.82 31.13 5.46
C PRO A 1 -6.85 29.95 5.70
N ASN A 2 -7.29 28.93 6.44
CA ASN A 2 -6.52 27.70 6.63
C ASN A 2 -6.57 26.89 5.34
N ASN A 3 -5.48 26.94 4.56
CA ASN A 3 -5.29 26.09 3.39
C ASN A 3 -4.82 24.71 3.88
N THR A 4 -5.75 23.88 4.37
CA THR A 4 -5.49 22.44 4.49
C THR A 4 -5.46 21.88 3.07
N THR A 5 -4.27 21.80 2.48
CA THR A 5 -4.05 21.25 1.14
C THR A 5 -4.46 19.79 1.11
N HIS A 6 -5.66 19.51 0.61
CA HIS A 6 -6.12 18.15 0.34
C HIS A 6 -5.39 17.62 -0.89
N THR A 7 -4.60 16.57 -0.72
CA THR A 7 -3.81 15.92 -1.79
C THR A 7 -4.49 14.60 -2.17
N PRO A 8 -5.00 14.46 -3.40
CA PRO A 8 -5.64 13.21 -3.84
C PRO A 8 -4.62 12.14 -4.24
N PRO A 9 -5.03 10.85 -4.27
CA PRO A 9 -4.25 9.76 -4.86
C PRO A 9 -3.86 10.03 -6.32
N LYS A 10 -2.61 9.76 -6.67
CA LYS A 10 -2.01 10.03 -7.99
C LYS A 10 -1.80 8.79 -8.83
N ASN A 11 -1.68 7.61 -8.21
CA ASN A 11 -1.49 6.33 -8.89
C ASN A 11 -2.40 5.24 -8.30
N ASP A 12 -2.43 4.07 -8.91
CA ASP A 12 -3.34 2.99 -8.51
C ASP A 12 -2.99 2.41 -7.14
N THR A 13 -1.70 2.31 -6.80
CA THR A 13 -1.24 1.91 -5.47
C THR A 13 -1.80 2.83 -4.38
N GLU A 14 -1.67 4.15 -4.57
CA GLU A 14 -2.21 5.15 -3.64
C GLU A 14 -3.74 5.06 -3.55
N LYS A 15 -4.46 4.83 -4.66
CA LYS A 15 -5.93 4.69 -4.65
C LYS A 15 -6.38 3.50 -3.83
N ILE A 16 -5.73 2.35 -3.99
CA ILE A 16 -6.06 1.12 -3.23
C ILE A 16 -5.78 1.34 -1.74
N ILE A 17 -4.60 1.87 -1.41
CA ILE A 17 -4.23 2.15 -0.01
C ILE A 17 -5.16 3.20 0.61
N HIS A 18 -5.53 4.25 -0.14
CA HIS A 18 -6.50 5.26 0.28
C HIS A 18 -7.87 4.63 0.58
N HIS A 19 -8.36 3.75 -0.28
CA HIS A 19 -9.61 3.02 -0.04
C HIS A 19 -9.54 2.16 1.24
N ILE A 20 -8.44 1.44 1.45
CA ILE A 20 -8.21 0.65 2.67
C ILE A 20 -8.25 1.55 3.91
N TRP A 21 -7.54 2.69 3.87
CA TRP A 21 -7.45 3.61 5.00
C TRP A 21 -8.78 4.26 5.33
N THR A 22 -9.47 4.81 4.33
CA THR A 22 -10.77 5.46 4.51
C THR A 22 -11.81 4.50 5.10
N THR A 23 -11.76 3.23 4.71
CA THR A 23 -12.60 2.16 5.25
C THR A 23 -12.25 1.83 6.70
N ILE A 24 -10.97 1.63 7.02
CA ILE A 24 -10.52 1.21 8.36
C ILE A 24 -10.64 2.34 9.39
N LEU A 25 -10.31 3.56 9.00
CA LEU A 25 -10.38 4.74 9.86
C LEU A 25 -11.79 5.35 9.89
N ASN A 26 -12.72 4.83 9.08
CA ASN A 26 -14.08 5.36 8.91
C ASN A 26 -14.08 6.88 8.63
N ASN A 27 -13.16 7.32 7.75
CA ASN A 27 -12.98 8.73 7.39
C ASN A 27 -12.81 8.86 5.87
N PRO A 28 -13.77 9.44 5.14
CA PRO A 28 -13.69 9.58 3.68
C PRO A 28 -12.82 10.75 3.20
N HIS A 29 -12.38 11.65 4.08
CA HIS A 29 -11.71 12.91 3.72
C HIS A 29 -10.18 12.89 3.98
N ILE A 30 -9.56 11.72 3.88
CA ILE A 30 -8.10 11.56 4.08
C ILE A 30 -7.34 12.08 2.86
N SER A 31 -6.36 12.96 3.09
CA SER A 31 -5.33 13.36 2.11
C SER A 31 -4.21 12.32 2.07
N THR A 32 -3.57 12.12 0.91
CA THR A 32 -2.47 11.14 0.80
C THR A 32 -1.24 11.47 1.62
N THR A 33 -1.11 12.72 2.04
CA THR A 33 -0.06 13.24 2.90
C THR A 33 -0.41 13.23 4.39
N ASP A 34 -1.63 12.83 4.76
CA ASP A 34 -2.03 12.78 6.17
C ASP A 34 -1.35 11.63 6.88
N ASN A 35 -0.90 11.90 8.11
CA ASN A 35 -0.26 10.90 8.94
C ASN A 35 -1.30 9.97 9.57
N PHE A 36 -1.16 8.66 9.36
CA PHE A 36 -2.03 7.60 9.88
C PHE A 36 -2.35 7.75 11.36
N PHE A 37 -1.33 8.03 12.17
CA PHE A 37 -1.45 8.11 13.62
C PHE A 37 -2.11 9.42 14.07
N HIS A 38 -1.92 10.51 13.32
CA HIS A 38 -2.65 11.75 13.56
C HIS A 38 -4.14 11.65 13.19
N LEU A 39 -4.51 10.72 12.30
CA LEU A 39 -5.89 10.40 11.95
C LEU A 39 -6.59 9.47 12.97
N GLY A 40 -5.93 9.14 14.08
CA GLY A 40 -6.44 8.21 15.09
C GLY A 40 -6.05 6.74 14.87
N GLY A 41 -5.18 6.47 13.89
CA GLY A 41 -4.61 5.14 13.68
C GLY A 41 -3.79 4.65 14.88
N HIS A 42 -3.90 3.36 15.18
CA HIS A 42 -3.13 2.68 16.24
C HIS A 42 -2.77 1.26 15.81
N SER A 43 -2.01 0.52 16.63
CA SER A 43 -1.40 -0.76 16.24
C SER A 43 -2.39 -1.80 15.70
N LEU A 44 -3.60 -1.90 16.26
CA LEU A 44 -4.63 -2.81 15.76
C LEU A 44 -5.12 -2.40 14.36
N LEU A 45 -5.37 -1.10 14.13
CA LEU A 45 -5.75 -0.61 12.81
C LEU A 45 -4.60 -0.75 11.80
N ALA A 46 -3.36 -0.46 12.22
CA ALA A 46 -2.18 -0.68 11.40
C ALA A 46 -2.03 -2.17 11.00
N THR A 47 -2.31 -3.09 11.92
CA THR A 47 -2.31 -4.55 11.63
C THR A 47 -3.41 -4.92 10.62
N GLN A 48 -4.59 -4.30 10.71
CA GLN A 48 -5.66 -4.50 9.73
C GLN A 48 -5.30 -3.92 8.35
N VAL A 49 -4.69 -2.73 8.32
CA VAL A 49 -4.19 -2.10 7.09
C VAL A 49 -3.16 -3.01 6.44
N THR A 50 -2.14 -3.46 7.17
CA THR A 50 -1.10 -4.33 6.59
C THR A 50 -1.70 -5.63 6.07
N THR A 51 -2.63 -6.24 6.80
CA THR A 51 -3.28 -7.47 6.35
C THR A 51 -4.02 -7.27 5.02
N ARG A 52 -4.79 -6.18 4.88
CA ARG A 52 -5.50 -5.88 3.63
C ARG A 52 -4.55 -5.55 2.48
N ILE A 53 -3.51 -4.74 2.70
CA ILE A 53 -2.53 -4.43 1.66
C ILE A 53 -1.82 -5.71 1.18
N ARG A 54 -1.44 -6.61 2.09
CA ARG A 54 -0.84 -7.90 1.71
C ARG A 54 -1.76 -8.73 0.82
N GLN A 55 -3.07 -8.67 1.06
CA GLN A 55 -4.06 -9.39 0.24
C GLN A 55 -4.26 -8.76 -1.14
N GLU A 56 -4.30 -7.43 -1.21
CA GLU A 56 -4.51 -6.71 -2.49
C GLU A 56 -3.29 -6.77 -3.42
N PHE A 57 -2.08 -6.76 -2.87
CA PHE A 57 -0.83 -6.66 -3.65
C PHE A 57 -0.01 -7.95 -3.70
N ASP A 58 -0.46 -9.02 -3.03
CA ASP A 58 0.26 -10.29 -2.90
C ASP A 58 1.75 -10.15 -2.49
N THR A 59 2.03 -9.18 -1.62
CA THR A 59 3.40 -8.85 -1.19
C THR A 59 3.51 -8.86 0.33
N PRO A 60 4.61 -9.37 0.92
CA PRO A 60 4.80 -9.31 2.36
C PRO A 60 5.04 -7.86 2.82
N LEU A 61 4.11 -7.31 3.60
CA LEU A 61 4.24 -5.98 4.20
C LEU A 61 4.45 -6.08 5.72
N PRO A 62 5.67 -5.84 6.23
CA PRO A 62 5.93 -5.78 7.67
C PRO A 62 5.12 -4.67 8.34
N LEU A 63 4.64 -4.91 9.57
CA LEU A 63 3.93 -3.87 10.35
C LEU A 63 4.78 -2.61 10.55
N ARG A 64 6.10 -2.77 10.72
CA ARG A 64 7.04 -1.66 10.87
C ARG A 64 6.97 -0.67 9.70
N THR A 65 6.66 -1.12 8.48
CA THR A 65 6.63 -0.27 7.29
C THR A 65 5.61 0.87 7.42
N ILE A 66 4.46 0.65 8.09
CA ILE A 66 3.48 1.73 8.34
C ILE A 66 4.04 2.77 9.32
N PHE A 67 4.82 2.35 10.32
CA PHE A 67 5.43 3.27 11.27
C PHE A 67 6.51 4.13 10.63
N GLU A 68 7.29 3.56 9.70
CA GLU A 68 8.34 4.28 8.95
C GLU A 68 7.77 5.14 7.82
N ASN A 69 6.63 4.74 7.25
CA ASN A 69 5.98 5.40 6.11
C ASN A 69 4.52 5.73 6.46
N PRO A 70 4.27 6.68 7.39
CA PRO A 70 2.96 6.87 8.00
C PRO A 70 1.98 7.68 7.14
N THR A 71 2.24 7.87 5.85
CA THR A 71 1.33 8.55 4.91
C THR A 71 1.03 7.63 3.73
N ILE A 72 -0.09 7.82 3.04
CA ILE A 72 -0.47 6.98 1.89
C ILE A 72 0.59 7.07 0.80
N THR A 73 1.10 8.27 0.50
CA THR A 73 2.15 8.45 -0.52
C THR A 73 3.44 7.71 -0.16
N GLN A 74 3.89 7.78 1.08
CA GLN A 74 5.10 7.06 1.51
C GLN A 74 4.86 5.54 1.55
N LEU A 75 3.70 5.10 2.06
CA LEU A 75 3.38 3.68 2.17
C LEU A 75 3.21 3.04 0.79
N ALA A 76 2.58 3.73 -0.16
CA ALA A 76 2.47 3.29 -1.55
C ALA A 76 3.85 3.08 -2.17
N LYS A 77 4.77 4.04 -1.98
CA LYS A 77 6.14 3.90 -2.46
C LYS A 77 6.85 2.70 -1.87
N ALA A 78 6.72 2.48 -0.55
CA ALA A 78 7.32 1.33 0.12
C ALA A 78 6.73 -0.01 -0.36
N VAL A 79 5.42 -0.08 -0.64
CA VAL A 79 4.77 -1.26 -1.22
C VAL A 79 5.29 -1.54 -2.63
N GLU A 80 5.38 -0.51 -3.48
CA GLU A 80 5.95 -0.66 -4.82
C GLU A 80 7.39 -1.16 -4.77
N ASP A 81 8.23 -0.61 -3.89
CA ASP A 81 9.62 -1.04 -3.73
C ASP A 81 9.71 -2.51 -3.29
N LEU A 82 8.83 -2.97 -2.38
CA LEU A 82 8.76 -4.38 -1.98
C LEU A 82 8.37 -5.30 -3.16
N ILE A 83 7.44 -4.86 -4.01
CA ILE A 83 7.03 -5.61 -5.21
C ILE A 83 8.19 -5.70 -6.21
N TYR A 84 8.89 -4.60 -6.48
CA TYR A 84 10.05 -4.61 -7.37
C TYR A 84 11.17 -5.51 -6.86
N GLU A 85 11.43 -5.49 -5.55
CA GLU A 85 12.41 -6.38 -4.91
C GLU A 85 11.99 -7.85 -4.97
N GLU A 86 10.70 -8.16 -4.98
CA GLU A 86 10.24 -9.55 -5.14
C GLU A 86 10.35 -10.02 -6.58
N ILE A 87 9.98 -9.17 -7.54
CA ILE A 87 10.13 -9.45 -8.98
C ILE A 87 11.62 -9.60 -9.36
N SER A 88 12.51 -8.79 -8.79
CA SER A 88 13.94 -8.83 -9.11
C SER A 88 14.64 -10.12 -8.66
N LYS A 89 14.06 -10.83 -7.68
CA LYS A 89 14.56 -12.13 -7.19
C LYS A 89 14.14 -13.32 -8.05
N LEU A 90 13.18 -13.14 -8.95
CA LEU A 90 12.72 -14.23 -9.81
C LEU A 90 13.87 -14.69 -10.72
N SER A 91 14.13 -15.99 -10.71
CA SER A 91 15.06 -16.59 -11.67
C SER A 91 14.47 -16.53 -13.08
N PRO A 92 15.31 -16.50 -14.14
CA PRO A 92 14.83 -16.56 -15.52
C PRO A 92 13.92 -17.76 -15.79
N GLU A 93 14.17 -18.91 -15.13
CA GLU A 93 13.34 -20.10 -15.26
C GLU A 93 11.93 -19.91 -14.66
N GLU A 94 11.81 -19.22 -13.53
CA GLU A 94 10.51 -18.92 -12.91
C GLU A 94 9.69 -17.98 -13.78
N VAL A 95 10.32 -16.93 -14.32
CA VAL A 95 9.69 -16.01 -15.26
C VAL A 95 9.18 -16.78 -16.50
N GLN A 96 10.01 -17.66 -17.06
CA GLN A 96 9.62 -18.49 -18.21
C GLN A 96 8.42 -19.40 -17.88
N ARG A 97 8.38 -19.99 -16.67
CA ARG A 97 7.27 -20.83 -16.22
C ARG A 97 5.96 -20.04 -16.09
N ILE A 98 6.00 -18.84 -15.52
CA ILE A 98 4.82 -17.97 -15.36
C ILE A 98 4.27 -17.57 -16.74
N LEU A 99 5.14 -17.07 -17.62
CA LEU A 99 4.73 -16.65 -18.97
C LEU A 99 4.18 -17.81 -19.82
N ALA A 100 4.75 -19.01 -19.69
CA ALA A 100 4.25 -20.19 -20.39
C ALA A 100 2.86 -20.64 -19.90
N ALA A 101 2.55 -20.44 -18.62
CA ALA A 101 1.24 -20.78 -18.04
C ALA A 101 0.13 -19.85 -18.54
N GLU A 102 0.42 -18.57 -18.77
CA GLU A 102 -0.55 -17.59 -19.28
C GLU A 102 -0.89 -17.79 -20.77
N GLN A 103 0.04 -18.32 -21.56
CA GLN A 103 -0.18 -18.56 -23.00
C GLN A 103 -1.03 -19.80 -23.34
N HIS A 104 -1.29 -20.66 -22.35
CA HIS A 104 -2.05 -21.89 -22.52
C HIS A 104 -3.50 -21.81 -21.96
N MET A 105 -3.95 -20.64 -21.53
CA MET A 105 -5.36 -20.32 -21.23
C MET A 105 -6.01 -19.54 -22.38
#